data_AF-A0A5J5T2V2-F1
#
_entry.id   AF-A0A5J5T2V2-F1
#
_cell.length_a   1.000
_cell.length_b   1.000
_cell.length_c   1.000
_cell.angle_alpha   90.00
_cell.angle_beta   90.00
_cell.angle_gamma   90.00
#
_symmetry.space_group_name_H-M   'P 1'
#
loop_
_entity.id
_entity.type
_entity.pdbx_description
1 polymer ?
#
loop_
_entity_poly.entity_id
_entity_poly.type
_entity_poly.pdbx_seq_one_letter_code
_entity_poly.pdbx_strand_id
1 'polypeptide(L)'
;MEKRETINNCGNLKGRMNRGCIEANTLAIIDSAEIHKDSQDAKDDRVDFLEAVRIASIVPENGTPPTKKMVEAVFQILRAGKSLELIMSSYELLNEIEKRFPRIYVSESSGNGSPELVVIEEVNSHLDYV
;
A
#
# COMPACT_ATOMS: atom_id res chain seq x y z
N MET A 1 16.45 52.33 4.27
CA MET A 1 16.03 51.55 3.08
C MET A 1 16.35 50.09 3.35
N GLU A 2 15.37 49.39 3.91
CA GLU A 2 15.46 47.97 4.26
C GLU A 2 15.06 47.15 3.03
N LYS A 3 15.98 46.33 2.51
CA LYS A 3 15.69 45.42 1.41
C LYS A 3 15.15 44.13 2.00
N ARG A 4 13.89 43.82 1.71
CA ARG A 4 13.26 42.52 2.00
C ARG A 4 13.79 41.51 0.98
N GLU A 5 14.52 40.51 1.45
CA GLU A 5 14.79 39.30 0.68
C GLU A 5 13.71 38.27 1.00
N THR A 6 12.78 38.09 0.07
CA THR A 6 11.84 36.96 0.09
C THR A 6 12.54 35.78 -0.56
N ILE A 7 13.09 34.88 0.25
CA ILE A 7 13.65 33.62 -0.23
C ILE A 7 12.50 32.63 -0.38
N ASN A 8 11.86 32.64 -1.55
CA ASN A 8 10.88 31.63 -1.93
C ASN A 8 11.63 30.35 -2.31
N ASN A 9 12.17 29.64 -1.33
CA ASN A 9 12.77 28.33 -1.57
C ASN A 9 11.63 27.31 -1.55
N CYS A 10 10.95 27.13 -2.69
CA CYS A 10 10.15 25.92 -2.95
C CYS A 10 11.15 24.77 -3.18
N GLY A 11 11.82 24.38 -2.09
CA GLY A 11 12.75 23.28 -2.07
C GLY A 11 11.96 22.00 -2.25
N ASN A 12 12.12 21.37 -3.40
CA ASN A 12 12.12 19.93 -3.60
C ASN A 12 11.41 19.12 -2.51
N LEU A 13 10.08 19.02 -2.59
CA LEU A 13 9.34 17.92 -1.95
C LEU A 13 9.60 16.62 -2.71
N LYS A 14 10.88 16.23 -2.85
CA LYS A 14 11.26 14.82 -2.92
C LYS A 14 11.20 14.26 -1.49
N GLY A 15 10.07 14.54 -0.84
CA GLY A 15 9.78 14.14 0.52
C GLY A 15 9.51 12.66 0.45
N ARG A 16 10.44 11.88 0.98
CA ARG A 16 10.20 10.49 1.34
C ARG A 16 9.06 10.51 2.36
N MET A 17 7.81 10.47 1.89
CA MET A 17 6.65 10.38 2.76
C MET A 17 6.89 9.15 3.62
N ASN A 18 6.88 9.33 4.93
CA ASN A 18 7.14 8.21 5.83
C ASN A 18 5.99 7.17 5.63
N ARG A 19 6.29 5.88 5.83
CA ARG A 19 5.33 4.79 5.61
C ARG A 19 4.02 4.99 6.38
N GLY A 20 4.11 5.61 7.57
CA GLY A 20 2.95 5.95 8.40
C GLY A 20 2.03 7.03 7.79
N CYS A 21 2.58 8.05 7.15
CA CYS A 21 1.81 9.09 6.46
C CYS A 21 1.13 8.55 5.21
N ILE A 22 1.79 7.65 4.47
CA ILE A 22 1.17 6.97 3.33
C ILE A 22 -0.02 6.13 3.82
N GLU A 23 0.18 5.29 4.85
CA GLU A 23 -0.89 4.50 5.44
C GLU A 23 -2.07 5.39 5.89
N ALA A 24 -1.79 6.44 6.67
CA ALA A 24 -2.82 7.31 7.21
C ALA A 24 -3.61 8.02 6.11
N ASN A 25 -2.91 8.55 5.09
CA ASN A 25 -3.55 9.24 3.97
C ASN A 25 -4.40 8.28 3.13
N THR A 26 -3.88 7.07 2.85
CA THR A 26 -4.64 6.09 2.07
C THR A 26 -5.86 5.59 2.84
N LEU A 27 -5.71 5.28 4.14
CA LEU A 27 -6.85 4.84 4.96
C LEU A 27 -7.87 5.96 5.22
N ALA A 28 -7.46 7.24 5.15
CA ALA A 28 -8.38 8.36 5.28
C ALA A 28 -9.38 8.48 4.12
N ILE A 29 -9.13 7.82 2.98
CA ILE A 29 -10.04 7.81 1.82
C ILE A 29 -11.32 7.02 2.15
N ILE A 30 -11.20 5.97 2.97
CA ILE A 30 -12.34 5.11 3.31
C ILE A 30 -12.69 5.22 4.79
N ASP A 31 -13.95 5.55 5.08
CA ASP A 31 -14.47 5.33 6.42
C ASP A 31 -14.83 3.85 6.59
N SER A 32 -14.17 3.18 7.54
CA SER A 32 -14.44 1.77 7.85
C SER A 32 -15.89 1.51 8.25
N ALA A 33 -16.58 2.51 8.83
CA ALA A 33 -18.00 2.43 9.14
C ALA A 33 -18.90 2.44 7.88
N GLU A 34 -18.36 2.88 6.74
CA GLU A 34 -19.09 3.09 5.50
C GLU A 34 -18.83 2.03 4.43
N ILE A 35 -17.93 1.07 4.69
CA ILE A 35 -17.61 -0.04 3.77
C ILE A 35 -18.87 -0.85 3.37
N HIS A 36 -19.91 -0.86 4.20
CA HIS A 36 -21.17 -1.57 3.94
C HIS A 36 -22.29 -0.71 3.34
N LYS A 37 -22.07 0.60 3.17
CA LYS A 37 -23.05 1.49 2.52
C LYS A 37 -23.11 1.21 1.02
N ASP A 38 -24.27 1.43 0.44
CA ASP A 38 -24.54 1.23 -1.00
C ASP A 38 -24.79 2.55 -1.74
N SER A 39 -24.30 3.67 -1.19
CA SER A 39 -24.27 4.95 -1.89
C SER A 39 -23.22 4.92 -3.00
N GLN A 40 -23.44 5.74 -4.03
CA GLN A 40 -22.47 5.90 -5.12
C GLN A 40 -21.15 6.47 -4.58
N ASP A 41 -21.21 7.52 -3.76
CA ASP A 41 -20.03 8.14 -3.13
C ASP A 41 -19.17 7.09 -2.40
N ALA A 42 -19.79 6.21 -1.61
CA ALA A 42 -19.04 5.16 -0.90
C ALA A 42 -18.42 4.13 -1.85
N LYS A 43 -18.98 3.90 -3.05
CA LYS A 43 -18.37 3.03 -4.06
C LYS A 43 -17.16 3.72 -4.70
N ASP A 44 -17.30 4.99 -5.02
CA ASP A 44 -16.23 5.80 -5.62
C ASP A 44 -15.05 5.93 -4.64
N ASP A 45 -15.31 6.19 -3.35
CA ASP A 45 -14.27 6.20 -2.30
C ASP A 45 -13.51 4.87 -2.21
N ARG A 46 -14.21 3.74 -2.35
CA ARG A 46 -13.57 2.41 -2.35
C ARG A 46 -12.70 2.20 -3.58
N VAL A 47 -13.12 2.67 -4.74
CA VAL A 47 -12.30 2.63 -5.96
C VAL A 47 -11.06 3.49 -5.80
N ASP A 48 -11.21 4.73 -5.31
CA ASP A 48 -10.12 5.66 -5.05
C ASP A 48 -9.12 5.11 -4.04
N PHE A 49 -9.60 4.42 -3.00
CA PHE A 49 -8.73 3.72 -2.06
C PHE A 49 -7.90 2.62 -2.73
N LEU A 50 -8.52 1.76 -3.55
CA LEU A 50 -7.81 0.69 -4.25
C LEU A 50 -6.73 1.27 -5.18
N GLU A 51 -7.04 2.35 -5.87
CA GLU A 51 -6.09 3.04 -6.74
C GLU A 51 -4.96 3.71 -5.94
N ALA A 52 -5.27 4.34 -4.80
CA ALA A 52 -4.25 4.91 -3.93
C ALA A 52 -3.28 3.85 -3.39
N VAL A 53 -3.76 2.65 -3.03
CA VAL A 53 -2.89 1.52 -2.64
C VAL A 53 -1.98 1.11 -3.80
N ARG A 54 -2.53 1.03 -5.02
CA ARG A 54 -1.78 0.71 -6.24
C ARG A 54 -0.71 1.75 -6.52
N ILE A 55 -1.03 3.04 -6.47
CA ILE A 55 -0.09 4.15 -6.68
C ILE A 55 1.00 4.18 -5.61
N ALA A 56 0.66 3.85 -4.36
CA ALA A 56 1.65 3.84 -3.28
C ALA A 56 2.62 2.65 -3.37
N SER A 57 2.13 1.48 -3.80
CA SER A 57 2.85 0.20 -3.60
C SER A 57 3.26 -0.49 -4.90
N ILE A 58 2.45 -0.39 -5.96
CA ILE A 58 2.59 -1.15 -7.20
C ILE A 58 3.09 -0.30 -8.37
N VAL A 59 2.68 0.95 -8.50
CA VAL A 59 3.15 1.81 -9.61
C VAL A 59 4.63 2.18 -9.48
N PRO A 60 5.17 2.56 -8.30
CA PRO A 60 6.55 3.03 -8.19
C PRO A 60 7.53 1.87 -8.41
N GLU A 61 8.65 2.11 -9.10
CA GLU A 61 9.70 1.10 -9.34
C GLU A 61 10.26 0.52 -8.02
N ASN A 62 10.48 1.39 -7.03
CA ASN A 62 10.89 1.01 -5.67
C ASN A 62 9.73 1.12 -4.67
N GLY A 63 8.53 0.69 -5.08
CA GLY A 63 7.34 0.71 -4.24
C GLY A 63 7.54 -0.07 -2.93
N THR A 64 7.02 0.45 -1.83
CA THR A 64 7.02 -0.26 -0.54
C THR A 64 5.80 -1.17 -0.44
N PRO A 65 5.90 -2.34 0.21
CA PRO A 65 4.74 -3.18 0.44
C PRO A 65 3.62 -2.41 1.16
N PRO A 66 2.34 -2.57 0.76
CA PRO A 66 1.23 -1.99 1.50
C PRO A 66 1.25 -2.51 2.94
N THR A 67 0.78 -1.70 3.88
CA THR A 67 0.74 -2.12 5.28
C THR A 67 -0.35 -3.17 5.51
N LYS A 68 -0.27 -3.92 6.61
CA LYS A 68 -1.26 -4.94 6.95
C LYS A 68 -2.69 -4.38 6.97
N LYS A 69 -2.88 -3.17 7.51
CA LYS A 69 -4.20 -2.52 7.55
C LYS A 69 -4.74 -2.19 6.16
N MET A 70 -3.88 -1.72 5.26
CA MET A 70 -4.27 -1.44 3.87
C MET A 70 -4.71 -2.74 3.18
N VAL A 71 -3.94 -3.82 3.32
CA VAL A 71 -4.30 -5.14 2.75
C VAL A 71 -5.60 -5.67 3.35
N GLU A 72 -5.79 -5.56 4.67
CA GLU A 72 -7.04 -5.93 5.33
C GLU A 72 -8.25 -5.15 4.82
N ALA A 73 -8.09 -3.85 4.57
CA ALA A 73 -9.15 -3.04 3.97
C ALA A 73 -9.48 -3.48 2.53
N VAL A 74 -8.48 -3.82 1.71
CA VAL A 74 -8.71 -4.41 0.38
C VAL A 74 -9.52 -5.71 0.49
N PHE A 75 -9.18 -6.60 1.42
CA PHE A 75 -9.96 -7.82 1.66
C PHE A 75 -11.39 -7.54 2.14
N GLN A 76 -11.59 -6.50 2.95
CA GLN A 76 -12.93 -6.10 3.39
C GLN A 76 -13.76 -5.59 2.21
N ILE A 77 -13.18 -4.77 1.33
CA ILE A 77 -13.84 -4.30 0.10
C ILE A 77 -14.20 -5.49 -0.80
N LEU A 78 -13.28 -6.45 -0.99
CA LEU A 78 -13.55 -7.66 -1.75
C LEU A 78 -14.71 -8.47 -1.17
N ARG A 79 -14.73 -8.67 0.15
CA ARG A 79 -15.78 -9.45 0.84
C ARG A 79 -17.13 -8.75 0.91
N ALA A 80 -17.14 -7.43 1.07
CA ALA A 80 -18.35 -6.62 1.17
C ALA A 80 -18.86 -6.16 -0.20
N GLY A 81 -18.05 -6.30 -1.25
CA GLY A 81 -18.31 -5.83 -2.59
C GLY A 81 -19.60 -6.42 -3.17
N LYS A 82 -20.53 -5.53 -3.57
CA LYS A 82 -21.74 -5.89 -4.30
C LYS A 82 -21.65 -5.53 -5.79
N SER A 83 -20.65 -4.75 -6.16
CA SER A 83 -20.36 -4.38 -7.55
C SER A 83 -19.29 -5.31 -8.12
N LEU A 84 -19.47 -5.73 -9.36
CA LEU A 84 -18.48 -6.53 -10.09
C LEU A 84 -17.13 -5.80 -10.20
N GLU A 85 -17.18 -4.48 -10.43
CA GLU A 85 -15.99 -3.63 -10.52
C GLU A 85 -15.15 -3.70 -9.24
N LEU A 86 -15.76 -3.46 -8.07
CA LEU A 86 -15.06 -3.54 -6.78
C LEU A 86 -14.48 -4.93 -6.52
N ILE A 87 -15.21 -6.00 -6.90
CA ILE A 87 -14.73 -7.38 -6.74
C ILE A 87 -13.50 -7.61 -7.61
N MET A 88 -13.58 -7.27 -8.90
CA MET A 88 -12.49 -7.46 -9.85
C MET A 88 -11.26 -6.62 -9.46
N SER A 89 -11.43 -5.33 -9.23
CA SER A 89 -10.33 -4.43 -8.88
C SER A 89 -9.65 -4.82 -7.57
N SER A 90 -10.41 -5.25 -6.55
CA SER A 90 -9.82 -5.73 -5.29
C SER A 90 -9.05 -7.04 -5.49
N TYR A 91 -9.60 -7.98 -6.24
CA TYR A 91 -8.96 -9.27 -6.51
C TYR A 91 -7.66 -9.11 -7.32
N GLU A 92 -7.69 -8.29 -8.37
CA GLU A 92 -6.51 -7.96 -9.18
C GLU A 92 -5.42 -7.30 -8.34
N LEU A 93 -5.79 -6.32 -7.51
CA LEU A 93 -4.84 -5.65 -6.63
C LEU A 93 -4.17 -6.62 -5.64
N LEU A 94 -4.94 -7.55 -5.05
CA LEU A 94 -4.37 -8.57 -4.15
C LEU A 94 -3.36 -9.47 -4.88
N ASN A 95 -3.65 -9.88 -6.11
CA ASN A 95 -2.73 -10.68 -6.91
C ASN A 95 -1.46 -9.91 -7.29
N GLU A 96 -1.60 -8.62 -7.61
CA GLU A 96 -0.44 -7.75 -7.89
C GLU A 96 0.45 -7.58 -6.66
N ILE A 97 -0.15 -7.39 -5.48
CA ILE A 97 0.56 -7.30 -4.21
C ILE A 97 1.32 -8.60 -3.95
N GLU A 98 0.69 -9.76 -4.09
CA GLU A 98 1.34 -11.06 -3.85
C GLU A 98 2.48 -11.31 -4.85
N LYS A 99 2.26 -11.00 -6.13
CA LYS A 99 3.29 -11.15 -7.16
C LYS A 99 4.50 -10.24 -6.91
N ARG A 100 4.27 -9.02 -6.45
CA ARG A 100 5.33 -8.01 -6.28
C ARG A 100 6.04 -8.13 -4.94
N PHE A 101 5.33 -8.55 -3.90
CA PHE A 101 5.85 -8.70 -2.55
C PHE A 101 5.55 -10.13 -2.04
N PRO A 102 6.20 -11.16 -2.62
CA PRO A 102 5.95 -12.54 -2.20
C PRO A 102 6.31 -12.70 -0.73
N ARG A 103 5.38 -13.23 0.07
CA ARG A 103 5.61 -13.47 1.52
C ARG A 103 6.55 -14.64 1.79
N ILE A 104 6.76 -15.48 0.78
CA ILE A 104 7.63 -16.65 0.82
C ILE A 104 8.55 -16.55 -0.39
N TYR A 105 9.85 -16.41 -0.16
CA TYR A 105 10.84 -16.50 -1.23
C TYR A 105 11.32 -17.94 -1.30
N VAL A 106 11.25 -18.56 -2.49
CA VAL A 106 11.93 -19.83 -2.74
C VAL A 106 13.39 -19.48 -2.98
N SER A 107 14.27 -19.85 -2.04
CA SER A 107 15.70 -19.68 -2.24
C SER A 107 16.14 -20.62 -3.37
N GLU A 108 16.83 -20.10 -4.39
CA GLU A 108 17.48 -20.95 -5.39
C GLU A 108 18.56 -21.76 -4.68
N SER A 109 18.22 -23.00 -4.32
CA SER A 109 19.16 -23.96 -3.75
C SER A 109 20.26 -24.21 -4.78
N SER A 110 21.44 -23.63 -4.55
CA SER A 110 22.66 -24.02 -5.26
C SER A 110 23.01 -25.46 -4.86
N GLY A 111 22.50 -26.43 -5.63
CA GLY A 111 22.87 -27.84 -5.55
C GLY A 111 21.84 -28.75 -4.86
N ASN A 112 21.15 -29.58 -5.66
CA ASN A 112 20.54 -30.87 -5.31
C ASN A 112 19.78 -31.04 -3.97
N GLY A 113 19.14 -29.97 -3.46
CA GLY A 113 18.22 -30.03 -2.31
C GLY A 113 16.82 -29.56 -2.70
N SER A 114 15.79 -30.19 -2.14
CA SER A 114 14.40 -29.74 -2.27
C SER A 114 14.27 -28.25 -1.93
N PRO A 115 13.46 -27.46 -2.66
CA PRO A 115 13.31 -26.04 -2.39
C PRO A 115 12.80 -25.80 -0.96
N GLU A 116 13.61 -25.12 -0.15
CA GLU A 116 13.25 -24.73 1.21
C GLU A 116 12.39 -23.46 1.15
N LEU A 117 11.14 -23.56 1.59
CA LEU A 117 10.21 -22.44 1.67
C LEU A 117 10.53 -21.62 2.94
N VAL A 118 11.16 -20.47 2.77
CA VAL A 118 11.45 -19.56 3.89
C VAL A 118 10.29 -18.57 4.03
N VAL A 119 9.50 -18.71 5.09
CA VAL A 119 8.49 -17.72 5.50
C VAL A 119 9.22 -16.54 6.12
N ILE A 120 9.07 -15.35 5.53
CA ILE A 120 9.62 -14.13 6.12
C ILE A 120 8.64 -13.69 7.21
N GLU A 121 8.91 -14.07 8.45
CA GLU A 121 8.34 -13.36 9.60
C GLU A 121 8.97 -11.96 9.57
N GLU A 122 8.17 -10.89 9.44
CA GLU A 122 8.65 -9.51 9.43
C GLU A 122 9.43 -9.23 10.74
N VAL A 123 10.74 -9.45 10.72
CA VAL A 123 11.64 -8.87 11.70
C VAL A 123 11.69 -7.39 11.38
N ASN A 124 10.89 -6.62 12.12
CA ASN A 124 11.06 -5.18 12.26
C ASN A 124 12.55 -4.92 12.45
N SER A 125 13.20 -4.36 11.43
CA SER A 125 14.53 -3.81 11.58
C SER A 125 14.41 -2.57 12.46
N HIS A 126 14.35 -2.81 13.77
CA HIS A 126 14.78 -1.87 14.79
C HIS A 126 16.26 -1.65 14.52
N LEU A 127 16.55 -0.64 13.73
CA LEU A 127 17.89 -0.11 13.59
C LEU A 127 18.23 0.58 14.92
N ASP A 128 18.72 -0.22 15.88
CA ASP A 128 19.57 0.30 16.93
C ASP A 128 20.90 0.70 16.27
N TYR A 129 21.02 1.98 15.92
CA TYR A 129 22.33 2.61 15.71
C TYR A 129 22.78 3.21 17.04
N VAL A 130 23.91 2.67 17.49
CA VAL A 130 24.76 3.02 18.64
C VAL A 130 24.86 4.52 18.90
#